data_AF-A0A2E3FG11-F1
#
_entry.id   AF-A0A2E3FG11-F1
#
_cell.length_a   1.000
_cell.length_b   1.000
_cell.length_c   1.000
_cell.angle_alpha   90.00
_cell.angle_beta   90.00
_cell.angle_gamma   90.00
#
_symmetry.space_group_name_H-M   'P 1'
#
loop_
_entity.id
_entity.type
_entity.pdbx_description
1 polymer ?
#
loop_
_entity_poly.entity_id
_entity_poly.type
_entity_poly.pdbx_seq_one_letter_code
_entity_poly.pdbx_strand_id
1 'polypeptide(L)'
;MRPVLFLLLTPLFPLCAGCAQLPDLDDHVTPAARQAPYPALVPLEPLLAGATETAISENTDPQLRARAAALRARAQRMRQAAGQE
;
A
#
# COMPACT_ATOMS: atom_id res chain seq x y z
N MET A 1 -26.41 7.35 -29.35
CA MET A 1 -26.23 5.95 -28.89
C MET A 1 -24.79 5.41 -29.00
N ARG A 2 -23.91 6.00 -29.83
CA ARG A 2 -22.49 5.60 -29.92
C ARG A 2 -21.54 6.06 -28.78
N PRO A 3 -21.75 7.21 -28.09
CA PRO A 3 -20.79 7.67 -27.07
C PRO A 3 -20.93 6.93 -25.72
N VAL A 4 -22.12 6.40 -25.42
CA VAL A 4 -22.38 5.60 -24.20
C VAL A 4 -21.67 4.25 -24.27
N LEU A 5 -21.60 3.65 -25.46
CA LEU A 5 -20.85 2.41 -25.68
C LEU A 5 -19.35 2.62 -25.44
N PHE A 6 -18.80 3.76 -25.86
CA PHE A 6 -17.40 4.10 -25.64
C PHE A 6 -17.10 4.33 -24.15
N LEU A 7 -18.01 4.99 -23.42
CA LEU A 7 -17.89 5.23 -21.98
C LEU A 7 -17.92 3.94 -21.14
N LEU A 8 -18.67 2.92 -21.58
CA LEU A 8 -18.79 1.62 -20.92
C LEU A 8 -17.62 0.65 -21.24
N LEU A 9 -16.89 0.86 -22.34
CA LEU A 9 -15.78 -0.01 -22.76
C LEU A 9 -14.43 0.39 -22.15
N THR A 10 -14.26 1.64 -21.71
CA THR A 10 -13.03 2.16 -21.11
C THR A 10 -12.51 1.39 -19.87
N PRO A 11 -13.35 0.94 -18.91
CA PRO A 11 -12.85 0.23 -17.74
C PRO A 11 -12.43 -1.22 -18.01
N LEU A 12 -12.80 -1.81 -19.16
CA LEU A 12 -12.48 -3.20 -19.48
C LEU A 12 -11.01 -3.40 -19.92
N PHE A 13 -10.41 -2.35 -20.51
CA PHE A 13 -9.04 -2.39 -21.01
C PHE A 13 -7.95 -2.59 -19.93
N PRO A 14 -7.97 -1.92 -18.76
CA PRO A 14 -6.95 -2.11 -17.73
C PRO A 14 -7.03 -3.46 -17.00
N LEU A 15 -8.16 -4.19 -17.04
CA LEU A 15 -8.27 -5.51 -16.41
C LEU A 15 -7.34 -6.54 -17.05
N CYS A 16 -7.01 -6.40 -18.34
CA CYS A 16 -6.05 -7.28 -19.02
C CYS A 16 -4.58 -6.95 -18.67
N ALA A 17 -4.28 -5.76 -18.13
CA ALA A 17 -2.92 -5.37 -17.78
C ALA A 17 -2.40 -6.02 -16.49
N GLY A 18 -3.30 -6.52 -15.63
CA GLY A 18 -2.92 -7.23 -14.40
C GLY A 18 -2.40 -8.65 -14.62
N CYS A 19 -2.63 -9.24 -15.80
CA CYS A 19 -2.09 -10.55 -16.20
C CYS A 19 -0.82 -10.43 -17.07
N ALA A 20 -0.19 -9.25 -17.13
CA ALA A 20 1.08 -9.09 -17.81
C ALA A 20 2.22 -9.69 -16.97
N GLN A 21 3.17 -10.35 -17.65
CA GLN A 21 4.45 -10.72 -17.06
C GLN A 21 5.06 -9.49 -16.40
N LEU A 22 5.46 -9.57 -15.13
CA LEU A 22 6.13 -8.47 -14.45
C LEU A 22 7.54 -8.31 -15.06
N PRO A 23 7.75 -7.31 -15.93
CA PRO A 23 9.08 -7.08 -16.49
C PRO A 23 10.00 -6.67 -15.33
N ASP A 24 11.29 -7.02 -15.41
CA ASP A 24 12.34 -6.93 -14.38
C ASP A 24 12.42 -8.07 -13.36
N LEU A 25 11.32 -8.68 -12.89
CA LEU A 25 11.45 -9.63 -11.77
C LEU A 25 12.19 -10.93 -12.16
N ASP A 26 11.94 -11.44 -13.38
CA ASP A 26 12.60 -12.63 -13.90
C ASP A 26 14.08 -12.38 -14.28
N ASP A 27 14.41 -11.14 -14.65
CA ASP A 27 15.75 -10.75 -15.13
C ASP A 27 16.72 -10.47 -13.97
N HIS A 28 16.21 -10.14 -12.78
CA HIS A 28 17.05 -9.93 -11.60
C HIS A 28 17.58 -11.22 -10.96
N VAL A 29 16.97 -12.37 -11.25
CA VAL A 29 17.45 -13.65 -10.70
C VAL A 29 18.54 -14.23 -11.60
N THR A 30 19.79 -13.99 -11.20
CA THR A 30 20.95 -14.53 -11.91
C THR A 30 20.93 -16.07 -11.97
N PRO A 31 21.52 -16.71 -13.00
CA PRO A 31 21.66 -18.16 -13.05
C PRO A 31 22.35 -18.74 -11.80
N ALA A 32 23.31 -18.02 -11.23
CA ALA A 32 23.97 -18.38 -9.98
C ALA A 32 23.02 -18.35 -8.79
N ALA A 33 22.15 -17.33 -8.69
CA ALA A 33 21.14 -17.24 -7.63
C ALA A 33 20.09 -18.38 -7.72
N ARG A 34 19.72 -18.82 -8.93
CA ARG A 34 18.80 -19.96 -9.12
C ARG A 34 19.37 -21.30 -8.65
N GLN A 35 20.68 -21.44 -8.71
CA GLN A 35 21.39 -22.67 -8.32
C GLN A 35 21.97 -22.60 -6.90
N ALA A 36 21.86 -21.43 -6.26
CA ALA A 36 22.35 -21.24 -4.91
C ALA A 36 21.56 -22.13 -3.92
N PRO A 37 22.22 -22.66 -2.89
CA PRO A 37 21.52 -23.34 -1.82
C PRO A 37 20.55 -22.37 -1.13
N TYR A 38 19.43 -22.91 -0.67
CA TYR A 38 18.47 -22.13 0.10
C TYR A 38 19.15 -21.55 1.35
N PRO A 39 18.87 -20.29 1.73
CA PRO A 39 19.50 -19.67 2.88
C PRO A 39 19.16 -20.41 4.18
N ALA A 40 20.09 -20.38 5.13
CA ALA A 40 19.82 -20.91 6.46
C ALA A 40 18.70 -20.10 7.13
N LEU A 41 17.69 -20.79 7.64
CA LEU A 41 16.62 -20.17 8.42
C LEU A 41 17.19 -19.73 9.77
N VAL A 42 17.03 -18.45 10.08
CA VAL A 42 17.39 -17.90 11.40
C VAL A 42 16.23 -18.18 12.37
N PRO A 43 16.50 -18.64 13.61
CA PRO A 43 15.46 -18.84 14.61
C PRO A 43 14.68 -17.56 14.89
N LEU A 44 13.36 -17.67 15.02
CA LEU A 44 12.46 -16.51 15.11
C LEU A 44 12.41 -15.92 16.53
N GLU A 45 12.46 -16.77 17.55
CA GLU A 45 12.40 -16.39 18.96
C GLU A 45 13.43 -15.31 19.37
N PRO A 46 14.73 -15.42 19.05
CA PRO A 46 15.69 -14.37 19.40
C PRO A 46 15.45 -13.06 18.63
N LEU A 47 14.86 -13.11 17.43
CA LEU A 47 14.51 -11.92 16.66
C LEU A 47 13.32 -11.20 17.29
N LEU A 48 12.34 -11.95 17.78
CA LEU A 48 11.19 -11.39 18.50
C LEU A 48 11.59 -10.80 19.85
N ALA A 49 12.55 -11.41 20.55
CA ALA A 49 13.03 -10.91 21.84
C ALA A 49 13.67 -9.51 21.76
N GLY A 50 14.25 -9.14 20.61
CA GLY A 50 14.82 -7.82 20.35
C GLY A 50 13.86 -6.84 19.66
N ALA A 51 12.65 -7.29 19.28
CA ALA A 51 11.69 -6.46 18.60
C ALA A 51 11.01 -5.49 19.59
N THR A 52 10.77 -4.25 19.16
CA THR A 52 9.90 -3.35 19.91
C THR A 52 8.46 -3.81 19.70
N GLU A 53 7.83 -4.29 20.77
CA GLU A 53 6.43 -4.68 20.78
C GLU A 53 5.56 -3.50 20.34
N THR A 54 4.94 -3.60 19.16
CA THR A 54 3.96 -2.63 18.71
C THR A 54 2.59 -3.06 19.22
N ALA A 55 2.34 -2.81 20.50
CA ALA A 55 1.08 -3.14 21.14
C ALA A 55 0.10 -1.96 21.12
N ILE A 56 -1.20 -2.27 21.04
CA ILE A 56 -2.26 -1.32 21.34
C ILE A 56 -2.19 -1.03 22.84
N SER A 57 -2.00 0.24 23.19
CA SER A 57 -2.10 0.72 24.57
C SER A 57 -3.46 1.38 24.80
N GLU A 58 -3.78 1.66 26.05
CA GLU A 58 -4.98 2.45 26.42
C GLU A 58 -4.99 3.83 25.73
N ASN A 59 -3.82 4.37 25.39
CA ASN A 59 -3.67 5.67 24.71
C ASN A 59 -3.85 5.60 23.18
N THR A 60 -3.88 4.42 22.58
CA THR A 60 -3.94 4.28 21.12
C THR A 60 -5.24 4.83 20.55
N ASP A 61 -6.39 4.49 21.13
CA ASP A 61 -7.71 5.01 20.69
C ASP A 61 -7.83 6.55 20.84
N PRO A 62 -7.56 7.17 22.01
CA PRO A 62 -7.66 8.62 22.14
C PRO A 62 -6.68 9.37 21.22
N GLN A 63 -5.46 8.86 21.01
CA GLN A 63 -4.51 9.46 20.08
C GLN A 63 -5.01 9.41 18.62
N LEU A 64 -5.57 8.29 18.18
CA LEU A 64 -6.12 8.16 16.84
C LEU A 64 -7.32 9.09 16.64
N ARG A 65 -8.21 9.20 17.63
CA ARG A 65 -9.34 10.15 17.60
C ARG A 65 -8.89 11.60 17.51
N ALA A 66 -7.89 11.99 18.30
CA ALA A 66 -7.32 13.34 18.27
C ALA A 66 -6.72 13.67 16.90
N ARG A 67 -5.95 12.75 16.32
CA ARG A 67 -5.38 12.90 14.97
C ARG A 67 -6.47 13.03 13.91
N ALA A 68 -7.51 12.19 13.98
CA ALA A 68 -8.63 12.26 13.05
C ALA A 68 -9.39 13.59 13.14
N ALA A 69 -9.60 14.12 14.35
CA ALA A 69 -10.22 15.44 14.56
C ALA A 69 -9.37 16.57 13.96
N ALA A 70 -8.06 16.56 14.19
CA ALA A 70 -7.14 17.55 13.63
C ALA A 70 -7.13 17.53 12.08
N LEU A 71 -7.14 16.34 11.48
CA LEU A 71 -7.23 16.16 10.03
C LEU A 71 -8.55 16.69 9.46
N ARG A 72 -9.69 16.42 10.11
CA ARG A 72 -10.98 16.96 9.70
C ARG A 72 -11.03 18.48 9.76
N ALA A 73 -10.49 19.08 10.83
CA ALA A 73 -10.41 20.53 10.97
C ALA A 73 -9.53 21.16 9.88
N ARG A 74 -8.38 20.53 9.55
CA ARG A 74 -7.53 20.96 8.44
C ARG A 74 -8.26 20.89 7.10
N ALA A 75 -8.98 19.80 6.84
CA ALA A 75 -9.75 19.63 5.61
C ALA A 75 -10.87 20.67 5.47
N GLN A 76 -11.54 21.03 6.56
CA GLN A 76 -12.53 22.11 6.58
C GLN A 76 -11.91 23.45 6.18
N ARG A 77 -10.77 23.81 6.76
CA ARG A 77 -10.06 25.04 6.39
C ARG A 77 -9.64 25.06 4.92
N MET A 78 -9.17 23.93 4.38
CA MET A 78 -8.80 23.85 2.96
C MET A 78 -10.02 24.01 2.05
N ARG A 79 -11.17 23.40 2.39
CA ARG A 79 -12.42 23.58 1.62
C ARG A 79 -12.92 25.02 1.67
N GLN A 80 -12.80 25.69 2.81
CA GLN A 80 -13.16 27.10 2.94
C GLN A 80 -12.24 27.99 2.11
N ALA A 81 -10.94 27.72 2.11
CA ALA A 81 -9.99 28.46 1.28
C ALA A 81 -10.20 28.23 -0.23
N ALA A 82 -10.52 27.00 -0.64
CA ALA A 82 -10.77 26.66 -2.05
C ALA A 82 -12.15 27.11 -2.58
N GLY A 83 -13.10 27.43 -1.70
CA GLY A 83 -14.41 28.00 -2.07
C GLY A 83 -14.42 29.53 -2.14
N GLN A 84 -13.25 30.16 -2.12
CA GLN A 84 -13.06 31.62 -2.23
C GLN A 84 -12.51 32.02 -3.62
N GLU A 85 -12.51 31.09 -4.58
CA GLU A 85 -12.31 31.33 -6.02
C GLU A 85 -13.65 31.20 -6.75
#